data_AF-A0A343VRD6-F1
#
_entry.id   AF-A0A343VRD6-F1
#
_cell.length_a   1.000
_cell.length_b   1.000
_cell.length_c   1.000
_cell.angle_alpha   90.00
_cell.angle_beta   90.00
_cell.angle_gamma   90.00
#
_symmetry.space_group_name_H-M   'P 1'
#
loop_
_entity.id
_entity.type
_entity.pdbx_description
1 polymer ?
#
loop_
_entity_poly.entity_id
_entity_poly.type
_entity_poly.pdbx_seq_one_letter_code
_entity_poly.pdbx_strand_id
1 'polypeptide(L)'
;MLVLAGALLLSGCRAAPERPTCNPTPRTNNSLNTAVAQGCRAELEAYNEYDSLSFGDKLFEGYSSAWYRLGGGALIGVLAIAGIRAIAKPRPTPAPPPPQQTPEPQPQAPSPPVAHSLIGAIVRFNGVDYTIIDDSFPSVVTARTGGRATVTAADPRGDIGLLFLGFDDAGAVTEAATQSISWGPATLMWSAA
;
A
#
# COMPACT_ATOMS: atom_id res chain seq x y z
N MET A 1 -30.87 -3.21 33.61
CA MET A 1 -29.57 -3.78 34.01
C MET A 1 -29.25 -4.96 33.10
N LEU A 2 -28.44 -4.76 32.07
CA LEU A 2 -27.74 -5.85 31.36
C LEU A 2 -26.53 -5.24 30.65
N VAL A 3 -25.38 -5.25 31.34
CA VAL A 3 -24.06 -4.87 30.79
C VAL A 3 -23.14 -6.00 31.19
N LEU A 4 -22.85 -6.95 30.29
CA LEU A 4 -21.71 -7.88 30.38
C LEU A 4 -21.74 -8.87 29.20
N ALA A 5 -21.23 -8.44 28.04
CA ALA A 5 -20.75 -9.35 26.99
C ALA A 5 -19.90 -8.57 25.98
N GLY A 6 -18.58 -8.53 26.18
CA GLY A 6 -17.69 -7.88 25.22
C GLY A 6 -16.24 -7.80 25.67
N ALA A 7 -15.59 -8.95 25.93
CA ALA A 7 -14.18 -8.98 26.36
C ALA A 7 -13.35 -10.16 25.83
N LEU A 8 -13.72 -10.79 24.70
CA LEU A 8 -13.17 -12.11 24.33
C LEU A 8 -12.55 -12.26 22.93
N LEU A 9 -12.15 -11.19 22.22
CA LEU A 9 -11.57 -11.31 20.87
C LEU A 9 -10.31 -10.46 20.60
N LEU A 10 -9.47 -10.20 21.60
CA LEU A 10 -8.22 -9.43 21.41
C LEU A 10 -6.93 -10.27 21.42
N SER A 11 -6.99 -11.60 21.56
CA SER A 11 -5.81 -12.45 21.75
C SER A 11 -5.02 -12.80 20.47
N GLY A 12 -5.15 -12.01 19.39
CA GLY A 12 -4.52 -12.32 18.10
C GLY A 12 -3.88 -11.14 17.36
N CYS A 13 -4.05 -9.90 17.82
CA CYS A 13 -3.46 -8.75 17.14
C CYS A 13 -1.98 -8.63 17.52
N ARG A 14 -1.07 -8.87 16.57
CA ARG A 14 0.32 -8.47 16.71
C ARG A 14 0.44 -6.98 16.41
N ALA A 15 1.11 -6.24 17.29
CA ALA A 15 1.44 -4.85 17.02
C ALA A 15 2.33 -4.80 15.76
N ALA A 16 2.10 -3.82 14.88
CA ALA A 16 3.03 -3.59 13.78
C ALA A 16 4.43 -3.32 14.35
N PRO A 17 5.50 -3.85 13.72
CA PRO A 17 6.85 -3.54 14.15
C PRO A 17 7.08 -2.03 14.07
N GLU A 18 7.61 -1.46 15.16
CA GLU A 18 8.05 -0.07 15.15
C GLU A 18 9.31 0.06 14.28
N ARG A 19 9.48 1.21 13.60
CA ARG A 19 10.67 1.45 12.81
C ARG A 19 11.89 1.44 13.73
N PRO A 20 12.86 0.53 13.55
CA PRO A 20 14.01 0.45 14.46
C PRO A 20 14.83 1.73 14.36
N THR A 21 15.03 2.41 15.48
CA THR A 21 15.92 3.58 15.56
C THR A 21 17.35 3.09 15.78
N CYS A 22 17.99 2.66 14.70
CA CYS A 22 19.41 2.32 14.77
C CYS A 22 20.25 3.60 14.80
N ASN A 23 20.49 4.12 15.99
CA ASN A 23 21.40 5.23 16.16
C ASN A 23 22.83 4.65 16.29
N PRO A 24 23.73 4.87 15.32
CA PRO A 24 25.09 4.35 15.43
C PRO A 24 25.78 5.06 16.59
N THR A 25 26.01 4.36 17.71
CA THR A 25 26.80 4.92 18.81
C THR A 25 28.23 5.19 18.31
N PRO A 26 28.78 6.40 18.55
CA PRO A 26 30.13 6.73 18.12
C PRO A 26 31.16 5.81 18.81
N ARG A 27 31.91 5.05 18.00
CA ARG A 27 33.20 4.39 18.28
C ARG A 27 33.43 3.91 19.72
N THR A 28 33.08 2.65 19.95
CA THR A 28 33.91 1.76 20.77
C THR A 28 34.15 0.45 20.01
N ASN A 29 35.43 0.07 19.92
CA ASN A 29 36.05 -1.24 19.66
C ASN A 29 35.35 -2.22 18.69
N ASN A 30 36.06 -2.60 17.63
CA ASN A 30 35.59 -3.23 16.37
C ASN A 30 34.82 -4.56 16.41
N SER A 31 34.61 -5.23 17.55
CA SER A 31 33.88 -6.52 17.58
C SER A 31 32.41 -6.41 18.01
N LEU A 32 32.05 -5.47 18.89
CA LEU A 32 30.65 -5.27 19.31
C LEU A 32 29.82 -4.56 18.23
N ASN A 33 30.42 -3.69 17.43
CA ASN A 33 29.71 -2.95 16.38
C ASN A 33 29.16 -3.86 15.27
N THR A 34 29.79 -5.01 15.00
CA THR A 34 29.35 -5.92 13.95
C THR A 34 28.06 -6.63 14.33
N ALA A 35 27.92 -7.09 15.58
CA ALA A 35 26.71 -7.77 16.05
C ALA A 35 25.52 -6.80 16.17
N VAL A 36 25.75 -5.58 16.66
CA VAL A 36 24.71 -4.54 16.73
C VAL A 36 24.27 -4.10 15.32
N ALA A 37 25.21 -3.95 14.38
CA ALA A 37 24.90 -3.64 12.99
C ALA A 37 24.14 -4.78 12.28
N GLN A 38 24.47 -6.04 12.57
CA GLN A 38 23.75 -7.20 12.04
C GLN A 38 22.32 -7.30 12.60
N GLY A 39 22.14 -7.10 13.91
CA GLY A 39 20.82 -7.08 14.54
C GLY A 39 19.92 -5.99 13.96
N CYS A 40 20.46 -4.77 13.84
CA CYS A 40 19.75 -3.65 13.20
C CYS A 40 19.37 -3.97 11.74
N ARG A 41 20.27 -4.59 10.97
CA ARG A 41 19.98 -4.92 9.56
C ARG A 41 18.82 -5.91 9.45
N ALA A 42 18.79 -6.93 10.30
CA ALA A 42 17.71 -7.92 10.32
C ALA A 42 16.36 -7.30 10.71
N GLU A 43 16.34 -6.42 11.73
CA GLU A 43 15.11 -5.70 12.12
C GLU A 43 14.63 -4.73 11.03
N LEU A 44 15.56 -4.06 10.34
CA LEU A 44 15.23 -3.15 9.24
C LEU A 44 14.69 -3.91 8.01
N GLU A 45 15.24 -5.08 7.70
CA GLU A 45 14.77 -5.94 6.61
C GLU A 45 13.34 -6.44 6.89
N ALA A 46 13.07 -6.91 8.11
CA ALA A 46 11.72 -7.29 8.53
C ALA A 46 10.74 -6.10 8.49
N TYR A 47 11.19 -4.89 8.86
CA TYR A 47 10.37 -3.68 8.73
C TYR A 47 10.08 -3.34 7.27
N ASN A 48 11.07 -3.42 6.38
CA ASN A 48 10.90 -3.11 4.96
C ASN A 48 10.00 -4.12 4.24
N GLU A 49 10.12 -5.41 4.58
CA GLU A 49 9.21 -6.45 4.10
C GLU A 49 7.77 -6.13 4.53
N TYR A 50 7.57 -5.82 5.80
CA TYR A 50 6.28 -5.39 6.32
C TYR A 50 5.76 -4.12 5.65
N ASP A 51 6.61 -3.11 5.41
CA ASP A 51 6.20 -1.85 4.79
C ASP A 51 5.80 -2.02 3.32
N SER A 52 6.44 -2.96 2.62
CA SER A 52 6.16 -3.28 1.22
C SER A 52 4.83 -4.03 0.98
N LEU A 53 4.23 -4.59 2.03
CA LEU A 53 2.93 -5.26 1.93
C LEU A 53 1.83 -4.28 1.51
N SER A 54 0.92 -4.75 0.65
CA SER A 54 -0.22 -3.95 0.22
C SER A 54 -1.12 -3.61 1.41
N PHE A 55 -1.85 -2.49 1.32
CA PHE A 55 -2.79 -2.09 2.36
C PHE A 55 -3.82 -3.19 2.66
N GLY A 56 -4.22 -3.96 1.64
CA GLY A 56 -5.12 -5.11 1.79
C GLY A 56 -4.52 -6.24 2.63
N ASP A 57 -3.27 -6.61 2.39
CA ASP A 57 -2.59 -7.67 3.15
C ASP A 57 -2.41 -7.28 4.62
N LYS A 58 -2.06 -6.01 4.88
CA LYS A 58 -2.00 -5.45 6.24
C LYS A 58 -3.37 -5.50 6.95
N LEU A 59 -4.46 -5.41 6.19
CA LEU A 59 -5.84 -5.47 6.66
C LEU A 59 -6.28 -6.89 7.05
N PHE A 60 -5.98 -7.87 6.20
CA PHE A 60 -6.41 -9.26 6.40
C PHE A 60 -5.54 -10.02 7.41
N GLU A 61 -4.26 -9.64 7.57
CA GLU A 61 -3.35 -10.25 8.56
C GLU A 61 -3.51 -9.66 9.97
N GLY A 62 -4.43 -8.72 10.18
CA GLY A 62 -4.80 -8.25 11.52
C GLY A 62 -3.84 -7.24 12.15
N TYR A 63 -3.00 -6.57 11.33
CA TYR A 63 -2.12 -5.50 11.78
C TYR A 63 -2.89 -4.18 11.96
N SER A 64 -3.62 -4.11 13.07
CA SER A 64 -4.56 -3.01 13.37
C SER A 64 -3.91 -1.70 13.85
N SER A 65 -2.60 -1.63 14.07
CA SER A 65 -1.97 -0.44 14.67
C SER A 65 -1.83 0.77 13.71
N ALA A 66 -1.96 0.58 12.40
CA ALA A 66 -1.97 1.68 11.43
C ALA A 66 -3.27 2.52 11.49
N TRP A 67 -4.37 1.94 11.97
CA TRP A 67 -5.69 2.57 12.04
C TRP A 67 -5.75 3.72 13.06
N TYR A 68 -4.96 3.64 14.13
CA TYR A 68 -5.00 4.63 15.21
C TYR A 68 -4.33 5.96 14.86
N ARG A 69 -3.48 6.01 13.81
CA ARG A 69 -2.72 7.23 13.46
C ARG A 69 -3.36 8.09 12.38
N LEU A 70 -4.28 7.56 11.55
CA LEU A 70 -4.86 8.28 10.42
C LEU A 70 -6.31 8.76 10.60
N GLY A 71 -6.94 8.50 11.75
CA GLY A 71 -8.18 9.17 12.13
C GLY A 71 -9.26 8.22 12.67
N GLY A 72 -9.71 8.52 13.89
CA GLY A 72 -11.00 8.04 14.38
C GLY A 72 -10.95 6.74 15.17
N GLY A 73 -10.53 6.84 16.44
CA GLY A 73 -11.03 5.90 17.44
C GLY A 73 -12.53 6.10 17.62
N ALA A 74 -13.37 5.33 16.92
CA ALA A 74 -14.78 5.11 17.31
C ALA A 74 -15.58 4.06 16.49
N LEU A 75 -15.22 3.64 15.26
CA LEU A 75 -16.26 3.11 14.36
C LEU A 75 -16.05 1.80 13.59
N ILE A 76 -15.21 0.86 14.06
CA ILE A 76 -15.23 -0.51 13.48
C ILE A 76 -15.25 -1.58 14.59
N GLY A 77 -16.42 -1.71 15.23
CA GLY A 77 -16.72 -2.76 16.20
C GLY A 77 -17.80 -3.76 15.74
N VAL A 78 -18.23 -3.77 14.47
CA VAL A 78 -19.50 -4.45 14.10
C VAL A 78 -19.43 -5.50 12.96
N LEU A 79 -18.30 -5.73 12.28
CA LEU A 79 -18.28 -6.69 11.14
C LEU A 79 -17.43 -7.96 11.34
N ALA A 80 -17.30 -8.46 12.57
CA ALA A 80 -16.56 -9.70 12.86
C ALA A 80 -17.37 -10.76 13.61
N ILE A 81 -18.68 -10.89 13.38
CA ILE A 81 -19.48 -12.01 13.93
C ILE A 81 -20.53 -12.47 12.91
N ALA A 82 -20.08 -13.18 11.87
CA ALA A 82 -20.91 -14.12 11.13
C ALA A 82 -20.05 -15.31 10.74
N GLY A 83 -20.24 -16.41 11.47
CA GLY A 83 -19.34 -17.54 11.48
C GLY A 83 -19.28 -18.30 10.16
N ILE A 84 -18.08 -18.81 9.86
CA ILE A 84 -17.93 -20.01 9.03
C ILE A 84 -16.94 -20.93 9.78
N ARG A 85 -17.47 -21.76 10.67
CA ARG A 85 -16.79 -23.01 11.05
C ARG A 85 -17.12 -24.05 10.01
N ALA A 86 -16.33 -24.12 8.93
CA ALA A 86 -16.30 -25.27 8.05
C ALA A 86 -15.18 -26.20 8.52
N ILE A 87 -15.55 -27.27 9.22
CA ILE A 87 -14.64 -28.39 9.50
C ILE A 87 -14.44 -29.11 8.17
N ALA A 88 -13.32 -28.82 7.51
CA ALA A 88 -12.94 -29.48 6.26
C ALA A 88 -12.58 -30.94 6.56
N LYS A 89 -13.31 -31.88 5.94
CA LYS A 89 -12.97 -33.31 5.94
C LYS A 89 -11.56 -33.52 5.35
N PRO A 90 -10.81 -34.55 5.81
CA PRO A 90 -9.55 -34.93 5.19
C PRO A 90 -9.77 -35.22 3.70
N ARG A 91 -9.08 -34.45 2.85
CA ARG A 91 -9.13 -34.63 1.39
C ARG A 91 -8.35 -35.91 1.05
N PRO A 92 -8.91 -36.85 0.27
CA PRO A 92 -8.18 -38.02 -0.18
C PRO A 92 -6.94 -37.61 -0.97
N THR A 93 -5.84 -38.33 -0.74
CA THR A 93 -4.55 -38.14 -1.41
C THR A 93 -4.73 -38.18 -2.93
N PRO A 94 -4.40 -37.10 -3.67
CA PRO A 94 -4.50 -37.08 -5.12
C PRO A 94 -3.61 -38.15 -5.74
N ALA A 95 -4.12 -38.84 -6.75
CA ALA A 95 -3.33 -39.72 -7.60
C ALA A 95 -2.17 -38.94 -8.26
N PRO A 96 -1.04 -39.59 -8.57
CA PRO A 96 0.10 -38.93 -9.21
C PRO A 96 -0.35 -38.28 -10.53
N PRO A 97 0.00 -37.00 -10.75
CA PRO A 97 -0.41 -36.30 -11.95
C PRO A 97 0.20 -36.97 -13.19
N PRO A 98 -0.56 -37.06 -14.31
CA PRO A 98 -0.02 -37.55 -15.57
C PRO A 98 1.15 -36.67 -16.04
N PRO A 99 2.07 -37.23 -16.86
CA PRO A 99 3.23 -36.49 -17.36
C PRO A 99 2.79 -35.20 -18.03
N GLN A 100 3.26 -34.10 -17.47
CA GLN A 100 2.91 -32.75 -17.89
C GLN A 100 3.56 -32.50 -19.25
N GLN A 101 2.73 -32.38 -20.30
CA GLN A 101 3.20 -31.96 -21.60
C GLN A 101 3.79 -30.56 -21.45
N THR A 102 5.03 -30.38 -21.88
CA THR A 102 5.69 -29.07 -21.93
C THR A 102 4.80 -28.13 -22.74
N PRO A 103 4.24 -27.06 -22.15
CA PRO A 103 3.43 -26.12 -22.88
C PRO A 103 4.29 -25.50 -23.99
N GLU A 104 3.80 -25.64 -25.22
CA GLU A 104 4.39 -24.96 -26.37
C GLU A 104 4.38 -23.44 -26.08
N PRO A 105 5.46 -22.69 -26.41
CA PRO A 105 5.54 -21.26 -26.11
C PRO A 105 4.37 -20.52 -26.75
N GLN A 106 3.39 -20.15 -25.93
CA GLN A 106 2.26 -19.38 -26.39
C GLN A 106 2.80 -18.00 -26.80
N PRO A 107 2.44 -17.49 -28.01
CA PRO A 107 2.85 -16.16 -28.44
C PRO A 107 2.52 -15.15 -27.34
N GLN A 108 3.55 -14.50 -26.78
CA GLN A 108 3.36 -13.46 -25.79
C GLN A 108 2.50 -12.38 -26.44
N ALA A 109 1.33 -12.11 -25.83
CA ALA A 109 0.52 -10.98 -26.21
C ALA A 109 1.41 -9.73 -26.15
N PRO A 110 1.26 -8.80 -27.12
CA PRO A 110 2.04 -7.57 -27.12
C PRO A 110 1.94 -6.90 -25.76
N SER A 111 3.09 -6.64 -25.13
CA SER A 111 3.13 -5.88 -23.88
C SER A 111 2.37 -4.57 -24.08
N PRO A 112 1.48 -4.20 -23.15
CA PRO A 112 0.81 -2.93 -23.24
C PRO A 112 1.86 -1.81 -23.30
N PRO A 113 1.58 -0.72 -24.04
CA PRO A 113 2.48 0.43 -24.10
C PRO A 113 2.83 0.87 -22.67
N VAL A 114 4.14 1.07 -22.43
CA VAL A 114 4.67 1.45 -21.12
C VAL A 114 4.05 2.78 -20.73
N ALA A 115 3.25 2.77 -19.67
CA ALA A 115 2.66 3.97 -19.11
C ALA A 115 3.79 4.95 -18.72
N HIS A 116 3.82 6.13 -19.34
CA HIS A 116 4.82 7.16 -19.03
C HIS A 116 4.72 7.56 -17.55
N SER A 117 5.85 7.64 -16.85
CA SER A 117 5.88 8.15 -15.46
C SER A 117 5.24 9.53 -15.40
N LEU A 118 4.49 9.78 -14.32
CA LEU A 118 3.86 11.07 -14.05
C LEU A 118 4.79 12.05 -13.32
N ILE A 119 5.99 11.61 -12.91
CA ILE A 119 6.94 12.46 -12.19
C ILE A 119 7.29 13.69 -13.05
N GLY A 120 7.17 14.87 -12.45
CA GLY A 120 7.36 16.16 -13.09
C GLY A 120 6.14 16.70 -13.84
N ALA A 121 5.10 15.89 -14.04
CA ALA A 121 3.87 16.38 -14.65
C ALA A 121 3.14 17.34 -13.71
N ILE A 122 2.44 18.32 -14.30
CA ILE A 122 1.65 19.30 -13.57
C ILE A 122 0.18 18.89 -13.66
N VAL A 123 -0.51 18.80 -12.54
CA VAL A 123 -1.96 18.58 -12.49
C VAL A 123 -2.62 19.85 -12.02
N ARG A 124 -3.46 20.46 -12.88
CA ARG A 124 -4.30 21.58 -12.50
C ARG A 124 -5.58 21.06 -11.86
N PHE A 125 -5.79 21.38 -10.59
CA PHE A 125 -6.97 20.99 -9.82
C PHE A 125 -7.44 22.14 -8.94
N ASN A 126 -8.73 22.49 -9.03
CA ASN A 126 -9.34 23.61 -8.29
C ASN A 126 -8.56 24.94 -8.44
N GLY A 127 -8.01 25.20 -9.63
CA GLY A 127 -7.22 26.39 -9.93
C GLY A 127 -5.79 26.40 -9.37
N VAL A 128 -5.34 25.30 -8.76
CA VAL A 128 -3.98 25.13 -8.21
C VAL A 128 -3.21 24.14 -9.08
N ASP A 129 -1.95 24.46 -9.36
CA ASP A 129 -1.04 23.62 -10.13
C ASP A 129 -0.19 22.77 -9.18
N TYR A 130 -0.37 21.46 -9.23
CA TYR A 130 0.36 20.50 -8.42
C TYR A 130 1.42 19.79 -9.27
N THR A 131 2.68 19.84 -8.85
CA THR A 131 3.77 19.10 -9.52
C THR A 131 3.91 17.73 -8.88
N ILE A 132 3.76 16.66 -9.67
CA ILE A 132 3.91 15.28 -9.19
C ILE A 132 5.40 15.01 -8.92
N ILE A 133 5.71 14.55 -7.71
CA ILE A 133 7.07 14.26 -7.26
C ILE A 133 7.33 12.75 -7.27
N ASP A 134 6.30 11.95 -6.94
CA ASP A 134 6.42 10.50 -6.83
C ASP A 134 5.11 9.82 -7.22
N ASP A 135 5.19 8.89 -8.16
CA ASP A 135 4.10 8.05 -8.66
C ASP A 135 4.32 6.55 -8.40
N SER A 136 5.25 6.20 -7.51
CA SER A 136 5.63 4.82 -7.20
C SER A 136 4.55 4.01 -6.46
N PHE A 137 3.44 4.64 -6.07
CA PHE A 137 2.32 3.95 -5.43
C PHE A 137 1.75 2.85 -6.35
N PRO A 138 1.60 1.60 -5.87
CA PRO A 138 1.08 0.49 -6.67
C PRO A 138 -0.30 0.77 -7.29
N SER A 139 -1.09 1.65 -6.67
CA SER A 139 -2.38 2.09 -7.19
C SER A 139 -2.29 2.80 -8.54
N VAL A 140 -1.17 3.44 -8.88
CA VAL A 140 -1.01 4.19 -10.13
C VAL A 140 -1.00 3.24 -11.33
N VAL A 141 -0.33 2.09 -11.22
CA VAL A 141 -0.24 1.11 -12.32
C VAL A 141 -1.62 0.55 -12.67
N THR A 142 -2.41 0.23 -11.64
CA THR A 142 -3.75 -0.35 -11.81
C THR A 142 -4.81 0.67 -12.18
N ALA A 143 -4.72 1.91 -11.68
CA ALA A 143 -5.71 2.94 -11.96
C ALA A 143 -5.66 3.49 -13.38
N ARG A 144 -4.54 3.35 -14.10
CA ARG A 144 -4.38 3.87 -15.47
C ARG A 144 -5.25 3.19 -16.52
N THR A 145 -5.96 2.11 -16.18
CA THR A 145 -6.96 1.49 -17.05
C THR A 145 -8.38 1.79 -16.55
N GLY A 146 -8.59 3.01 -16.05
CA GLY A 146 -9.80 3.42 -15.34
C GLY A 146 -9.69 3.15 -13.84
N GLY A 147 -9.78 4.20 -13.02
CA GLY A 147 -9.73 4.07 -11.56
C GLY A 147 -9.15 5.28 -10.85
N ARG A 148 -8.75 5.07 -9.60
CA ARG A 148 -8.18 6.12 -8.74
C ARG A 148 -6.85 5.67 -8.14
N ALA A 149 -5.89 6.58 -8.10
CA ALA A 149 -4.58 6.38 -7.48
C ALA A 149 -4.22 7.51 -6.53
N THR A 150 -3.19 7.27 -5.74
CA THR A 150 -2.54 8.29 -4.91
C THR A 150 -1.16 8.57 -5.47
N VAL A 151 -0.76 9.84 -5.48
CA VAL A 151 0.60 10.28 -5.80
C VAL A 151 1.06 11.29 -4.74
N THR A 152 2.37 11.51 -4.64
CA THR A 152 2.93 12.63 -3.88
C THR A 152 3.14 13.81 -4.82
N ALA A 153 2.66 14.99 -4.44
CA ALA A 153 2.80 16.21 -5.23
C ALA A 153 3.13 17.43 -4.37
N ALA A 154 3.76 18.44 -4.95
CA ALA A 154 3.93 19.76 -4.36
C ALA A 154 2.95 20.77 -4.95
N ASP A 155 2.41 21.66 -4.13
CA ASP A 155 1.66 22.83 -4.57
C ASP A 155 2.61 23.97 -5.03
N PRO A 156 2.09 25.12 -5.54
CA PRO A 156 2.93 26.24 -6.00
C PRO A 156 3.76 26.92 -4.89
N ARG A 157 3.44 26.66 -3.62
CA ARG A 157 4.20 27.16 -2.46
C ARG A 157 5.31 26.19 -2.05
N GLY A 158 5.36 25.00 -2.68
CA GLY A 158 6.29 23.94 -2.35
C GLY A 158 5.80 23.03 -1.21
N ASP A 159 4.56 23.17 -0.76
CA ASP A 159 4.00 22.28 0.25
C ASP A 159 3.77 20.90 -0.36
N ILE A 160 4.42 19.88 0.19
CA ILE A 160 4.35 18.50 -0.29
C ILE A 160 3.21 17.76 0.43
N GLY A 161 2.35 17.07 -0.34
CA GLY A 161 1.26 16.28 0.20
C GLY A 161 0.79 15.18 -0.75
N LEU A 162 -0.26 14.48 -0.33
CA LEU A 162 -0.93 13.48 -1.16
C LEU A 162 -1.93 14.17 -2.10
N LEU A 163 -1.85 13.81 -3.37
CA LEU A 163 -2.84 14.13 -4.39
C LEU A 163 -3.48 12.83 -4.87
N PHE A 164 -4.79 12.76 -4.82
CA PHE A 164 -5.54 11.64 -5.37
C PHE A 164 -5.90 11.97 -6.82
N LEU A 165 -5.67 11.03 -7.73
CA LEU A 165 -5.92 11.19 -9.16
C LEU A 165 -6.95 10.15 -9.62
N GLY A 166 -7.88 10.57 -10.46
CA GLY A 166 -8.81 9.69 -11.16
C GLY A 166 -8.46 9.67 -12.65
N PHE A 167 -8.46 8.48 -13.20
CA PHE A 167 -8.14 8.21 -14.60
C PHE A 167 -9.37 7.65 -15.31
N ASP A 168 -9.54 8.02 -16.57
CA ASP A 168 -10.48 7.34 -17.46
C ASP A 168 -9.92 6.01 -18.00
N ASP A 169 -10.74 5.32 -18.81
CA ASP A 169 -10.38 4.05 -19.43
C ASP A 169 -9.20 4.16 -20.43
N ALA A 170 -8.89 5.38 -20.88
CA ALA A 170 -7.73 5.67 -21.73
C ALA A 170 -6.47 6.01 -20.92
N GLY A 171 -6.57 6.06 -19.58
CA GLY A 171 -5.48 6.41 -18.69
C GLY A 171 -5.18 7.91 -18.61
N ALA A 172 -6.09 8.77 -19.09
CA ALA A 172 -5.98 10.20 -18.95
C ALA A 172 -6.50 10.64 -17.58
N VAL A 173 -5.82 11.59 -16.93
CA VAL A 173 -6.28 12.20 -15.68
C VAL A 173 -7.51 13.05 -15.97
N THR A 174 -8.63 12.75 -15.29
CA THR A 174 -9.92 13.44 -15.48
C THR A 174 -10.41 14.14 -14.21
N GLU A 175 -10.04 13.62 -13.04
CA GLU A 175 -10.42 14.19 -11.75
C GLU A 175 -9.26 14.10 -10.76
N ALA A 176 -9.29 14.96 -9.73
CA ALA A 176 -8.36 14.89 -8.62
C ALA A 176 -9.05 15.25 -7.31
N ALA A 177 -8.40 14.94 -6.18
CA ALA A 177 -8.79 15.35 -4.85
C ALA A 177 -7.56 15.55 -3.96
N THR A 178 -7.71 16.31 -2.88
CA THR A 178 -6.72 16.39 -1.80
C THR A 178 -7.33 15.84 -0.51
N GLN A 179 -6.59 15.89 0.60
CA GLN A 179 -7.15 15.55 1.91
C GLN A 179 -8.26 16.50 2.37
N SER A 180 -8.25 17.76 1.89
CA SER A 180 -9.18 18.81 2.32
C SER A 180 -10.21 19.19 1.27
N ILE A 181 -9.99 18.82 0.00
CA ILE A 181 -10.85 19.18 -1.12
C ILE A 181 -11.34 17.88 -1.76
N SER A 182 -12.67 17.73 -1.86
CA SER A 182 -13.33 16.59 -2.49
C SER A 182 -13.02 16.49 -3.99
N TRP A 183 -13.27 15.32 -4.57
CA TRP A 183 -13.12 15.05 -5.99
C TRP A 183 -13.76 16.12 -6.89
N GLY A 184 -13.00 16.55 -7.89
CA GLY A 184 -13.46 17.46 -8.92
C GLY A 184 -12.60 17.36 -10.18
N PRO A 185 -12.99 18.06 -11.26
CA PRO A 185 -12.30 17.97 -12.54
C PRO A 185 -10.85 18.43 -12.42
N ALA A 186 -9.95 17.70 -13.08
CA ALA A 186 -8.54 18.02 -13.13
C ALA A 186 -8.01 17.88 -14.56
N THR A 187 -6.92 18.56 -14.85
CA THR A 187 -6.26 18.47 -16.17
C THR A 187 -4.78 18.24 -15.99
N LEU A 188 -4.26 17.22 -16.68
CA LEU A 188 -2.83 16.98 -16.77
C LEU A 188 -2.21 17.95 -17.78
N MET A 189 -1.22 18.70 -17.33
CA MET A 189 -0.40 19.61 -18.11
C MET A 189 1.01 19.05 -18.12
N TRP A 190 1.52 18.71 -19.30
CA TRP A 190 2.93 18.32 -19.44
C TRP A 190 3.79 19.58 -19.32
N SER A 191 4.79 19.58 -18.43
CA SER A 191 5.82 20.62 -18.50
C SER A 191 6.56 20.43 -19.83
N ALA A 192 6.64 21.47 -20.64
CA ALA A 192 7.58 21.47 -21.75
C ALA A 192 8.97 21.30 -21.14
N ALA A 193 9.58 20.13 -21.38
CA ALA A 193 10.94 19.83 -20.95
C ALA A 193 11.95 20.76 -21.64
#